data_AF-A0A7R9MFR3-F1
#
_entry.id   AF-A0A7R9MFR3-F1
#
_cell.length_a   1.000
_cell.length_b   1.000
_cell.length_c   1.000
_cell.angle_alpha   90.00
_cell.angle_beta   90.00
_cell.angle_gamma   90.00
#
_symmetry.space_group_name_H-M   'P 1'
#
loop_
_entity.id
_entity.type
_entity.pdbx_description
1 polymer ?
#
loop_
_entity_poly.entity_id
_entity_poly.type
_entity_poly.pdbx_seq_one_letter_code
_entity_poly.pdbx_strand_id
1 'polypeptide(L)'
;MLFDFKVIPQQILELKSLKSLYLGSNAIESVPRDIHRLESLRLLYLGGNQLSELPEEVGRLQHLESLSLCENQLKSLPPTIAQLKSLRSLALHRNCLTTLPPQIVKLRYLMELSLRNNPLVMRFIRDMMYDVPSLMELAARSIKLNKLHYID
;
A
#
# COMPACT_ATOMS: atom_id res chain seq x y z
N MET A 1 -22.25 -16.06 6.40
CA MET A 1 -21.73 -16.52 5.09
C MET A 1 -20.59 -15.59 4.72
N LEU A 2 -19.35 -16.02 4.97
CA LEU A 2 -18.16 -15.32 4.51
C LEU A 2 -17.93 -15.80 3.08
N PHE A 3 -18.14 -14.91 2.10
CA PHE A 3 -17.68 -15.18 0.75
C PHE A 3 -16.18 -14.93 0.75
N ASP A 4 -15.36 -15.97 0.88
CA ASP A 4 -13.90 -15.83 0.80
C ASP A 4 -13.48 -15.83 -0.67
N PHE A 5 -13.55 -14.67 -1.33
CA PHE A 5 -13.08 -14.55 -2.70
C PHE A 5 -11.57 -14.84 -2.77
N LYS A 6 -11.17 -15.82 -3.58
CA LYS A 6 -9.75 -16.12 -3.83
C LYS A 6 -9.13 -15.28 -4.94
N VAL A 7 -9.96 -14.74 -5.81
CA VAL A 7 -9.56 -13.95 -6.98
C VAL A 7 -10.54 -12.81 -7.18
N ILE A 8 -10.06 -11.71 -7.77
CA ILE A 8 -10.92 -10.63 -8.27
C ILE A 8 -11.57 -11.11 -9.58
N PRO A 9 -12.91 -11.20 -9.68
CA PRO A 9 -13.57 -11.61 -10.91
C PRO A 9 -13.24 -10.66 -12.06
N GLN A 10 -12.88 -11.22 -13.22
CA GLN A 10 -12.47 -10.44 -14.41
C GLN A 10 -13.56 -9.48 -14.88
N GLN A 11 -14.83 -9.83 -14.68
CA GLN A 11 -15.98 -9.02 -15.07
C GLN A 11 -16.02 -7.66 -14.38
N ILE A 12 -15.43 -7.54 -13.18
CA ILE A 12 -15.32 -6.24 -12.48
C ILE A 12 -14.49 -5.26 -13.31
N LEU A 13 -13.49 -5.75 -14.06
CA LEU A 13 -12.56 -4.92 -14.84
C LEU A 13 -13.22 -4.22 -16.04
N GLU A 14 -14.43 -4.62 -16.41
CA GLU A 14 -15.23 -3.97 -17.45
C GLU A 14 -16.00 -2.74 -16.92
N LEU A 15 -16.04 -2.54 -15.60
CA LEU A 15 -16.74 -1.44 -14.95
C LEU A 15 -15.89 -0.14 -14.99
N LYS A 16 -15.70 0.44 -16.17
CA LYS A 16 -14.85 1.63 -16.39
C LYS A 16 -15.21 2.85 -15.53
N SER A 17 -16.48 2.96 -15.12
CA SER A 17 -16.99 4.02 -14.25
C SER A 17 -16.90 3.70 -12.74
N LEU A 18 -16.39 2.53 -12.37
CA LEU A 18 -16.24 2.13 -10.97
C LEU A 18 -15.25 3.07 -10.27
N LYS A 19 -15.70 3.71 -9.20
CA LYS A 19 -14.89 4.67 -8.42
C LYS A 19 -14.27 4.05 -7.18
N SER A 20 -14.92 3.03 -6.63
CA SER A 20 -14.52 2.42 -5.36
C SER A 20 -14.68 0.91 -5.44
N LEU A 21 -13.63 0.18 -5.10
CA LEU A 21 -13.63 -1.29 -5.04
C LEU A 21 -13.21 -1.73 -3.64
N TYR A 22 -14.14 -2.37 -2.93
CA TYR A 22 -13.96 -2.88 -1.57
C TYR A 22 -13.95 -4.41 -1.60
N LEU A 23 -12.78 -4.99 -1.37
CA LEU A 23 -12.54 -6.43 -1.38
C LEU A 23 -11.67 -6.85 -0.17
N GLY A 24 -11.75 -6.11 0.93
CA GLY A 24 -11.02 -6.44 2.15
C GLY A 24 -11.59 -7.67 2.86
N SER A 25 -10.79 -8.28 3.74
CA SER A 25 -11.17 -9.48 4.53
C SER A 25 -11.67 -10.63 3.64
N ASN A 26 -10.85 -11.00 2.67
CA ASN A 26 -11.09 -12.08 1.72
C ASN A 26 -9.87 -13.00 1.64
N ALA A 27 -9.86 -13.94 0.71
CA ALA A 27 -8.74 -14.85 0.47
C ALA A 27 -8.00 -14.51 -0.84
N ILE A 28 -8.01 -13.24 -1.29
CA ILE A 28 -7.48 -12.88 -2.61
C ILE A 28 -5.97 -13.08 -2.62
N GLU A 29 -5.50 -13.92 -3.54
CA GLU A 29 -4.08 -14.28 -3.66
C GLU A 29 -3.35 -13.36 -4.66
N SER A 30 -4.06 -12.76 -5.62
CA SER A 30 -3.46 -11.89 -6.63
C SER A 30 -4.43 -10.80 -7.14
N VAL A 31 -3.84 -9.68 -7.58
CA VAL A 31 -4.53 -8.63 -8.33
C VAL A 31 -4.34 -8.88 -9.83
N PRO A 32 -5.39 -8.84 -10.67
CA PRO A 32 -5.24 -8.99 -12.11
C PRO A 32 -4.37 -7.90 -12.74
N ARG A 33 -3.56 -8.24 -13.74
CA ARG A 33 -2.77 -7.26 -14.52
C ARG A 33 -3.65 -6.25 -15.27
N ASP A 34 -4.86 -6.64 -15.63
CA ASP A 34 -5.84 -5.76 -16.27
C ASP A 34 -6.55 -4.80 -15.29
N ILE A 35 -6.15 -4.72 -14.00
CA ILE A 35 -6.76 -3.81 -13.01
C ILE A 35 -6.76 -2.35 -13.48
N HIS A 36 -5.78 -1.96 -14.29
CA HIS A 36 -5.65 -0.63 -14.86
C HIS A 36 -6.81 -0.20 -15.78
N ARG A 37 -7.65 -1.14 -16.24
CA ARG A 37 -8.89 -0.85 -16.99
C ARG A 37 -9.95 -0.11 -16.18
N LEU A 38 -9.84 -0.14 -14.85
CA LEU A 38 -10.68 0.64 -13.95
C LEU A 38 -10.24 2.10 -13.93
N GLU A 39 -10.38 2.78 -15.08
CA GLU A 39 -9.87 4.14 -15.32
C GLU A 39 -10.41 5.17 -14.32
N SER A 40 -11.65 5.00 -13.85
CA SER A 40 -12.27 5.92 -12.88
C SER A 40 -11.97 5.61 -11.41
N LEU A 41 -11.17 4.57 -11.12
CA LEU A 41 -10.99 4.07 -9.76
C LEU A 41 -10.19 5.05 -8.90
N ARG A 42 -10.78 5.40 -7.75
CA ARG A 42 -10.21 6.30 -6.75
C ARG A 42 -9.83 5.58 -5.46
N LEU A 43 -10.63 4.58 -5.08
CA LEU A 43 -10.45 3.83 -3.84
C LEU A 43 -10.32 2.33 -4.16
N LEU A 44 -9.21 1.73 -3.74
CA LEU A 44 -8.97 0.29 -3.87
C LEU A 44 -8.59 -0.29 -2.51
N TYR A 45 -9.52 -1.02 -1.89
CA TYR A 45 -9.32 -1.63 -0.57
C TYR A 45 -9.24 -3.14 -0.67
N LEU A 46 -8.03 -3.65 -0.43
CA LEU A 46 -7.64 -5.06 -0.49
C LEU A 46 -7.02 -5.53 0.84
N GLY A 47 -7.28 -4.82 1.94
CA GLY A 47 -6.71 -5.16 3.25
C GLY A 47 -7.27 -6.47 3.81
N GLY A 48 -6.45 -7.28 4.49
CA GLY A 48 -6.88 -8.58 5.02
C GLY A 48 -7.09 -9.61 3.92
N ASN A 49 -6.08 -9.80 3.07
CA ASN A 49 -6.07 -10.76 1.97
C ASN A 49 -4.76 -11.58 2.01
N GLN A 50 -4.50 -12.36 0.95
CA GLN A 50 -3.34 -13.24 0.84
C GLN A 50 -2.37 -12.77 -0.26
N LEU A 51 -2.36 -11.46 -0.55
CA LEU A 51 -1.50 -10.91 -1.59
C LEU A 51 -0.03 -11.03 -1.19
N SER A 52 0.74 -11.77 -1.99
CA SER A 52 2.19 -11.92 -1.83
C SER A 52 2.98 -10.94 -2.69
N GLU A 53 2.37 -10.46 -3.77
CA GLU A 53 2.91 -9.45 -4.69
C GLU A 53 1.82 -8.50 -5.19
N LEU A 54 2.26 -7.37 -5.75
CA LEU A 54 1.40 -6.39 -6.40
C LEU A 54 1.89 -6.22 -7.84
N PRO A 55 1.03 -6.41 -8.87
CA PRO A 55 1.45 -6.29 -10.26
C PRO A 55 1.80 -4.84 -10.61
N GLU A 56 2.69 -4.64 -11.58
CA GLU A 56 3.15 -3.31 -11.99
C GLU A 56 2.01 -2.42 -12.48
N GLU A 57 0.97 -3.02 -13.05
CA GLU A 57 -0.18 -2.35 -13.63
C GLU A 57 -1.03 -1.61 -12.60
N VAL A 58 -0.92 -1.92 -11.30
CA VAL A 58 -1.55 -1.08 -10.26
C VAL A 58 -1.04 0.36 -10.34
N GLY A 59 0.24 0.56 -10.70
CA GLY A 59 0.83 1.89 -10.90
C GLY A 59 0.16 2.71 -12.01
N ARG A 60 -0.63 2.08 -12.89
CA ARG A 60 -1.32 2.74 -14.00
C ARG A 60 -2.66 3.35 -13.60
N LEU A 61 -3.18 3.11 -12.39
CA LEU A 61 -4.43 3.69 -11.89
C LEU A 61 -4.25 5.19 -11.57
N GLN A 62 -4.21 6.05 -12.59
CA GLN A 62 -3.80 7.46 -12.48
C GLN A 62 -4.68 8.29 -11.52
N HIS A 63 -5.94 7.88 -11.32
CA HIS A 63 -6.89 8.56 -10.46
C HIS A 63 -7.00 7.97 -9.05
N LEU A 64 -6.17 6.98 -8.71
CA LEU A 64 -6.22 6.34 -7.39
C LEU A 64 -5.76 7.30 -6.30
N GLU A 65 -6.63 7.55 -5.33
CA GLU A 65 -6.41 8.46 -4.21
C GLU A 65 -6.09 7.70 -2.92
N SER A 66 -6.66 6.49 -2.75
CA SER A 66 -6.43 5.66 -1.58
C SER A 66 -6.26 4.19 -1.97
N LEU A 67 -5.17 3.60 -1.49
CA LEU A 67 -4.83 2.18 -1.68
C LEU A 67 -4.60 1.54 -0.32
N SER A 68 -5.45 0.57 0.03
CA SER A 68 -5.29 -0.22 1.25
C SER A 68 -4.86 -1.64 0.91
N LEU A 69 -3.67 -2.01 1.36
CA LEU A 69 -3.03 -3.31 1.22
C LEU A 69 -2.58 -3.85 2.58
N CYS A 70 -3.14 -3.35 3.68
CA CYS A 70 -2.78 -3.81 5.01
C CYS A 70 -3.13 -5.28 5.22
N GLU A 71 -2.48 -5.93 6.18
CA GLU A 71 -2.79 -7.33 6.53
C GLU A 71 -2.75 -8.26 5.30
N ASN A 72 -1.61 -8.22 4.61
CA ASN A 72 -1.30 -9.08 3.48
C ASN A 72 0.11 -9.68 3.68
N GLN A 73 0.68 -10.29 2.64
CA GLN A 73 1.96 -11.00 2.70
C GLN A 73 3.01 -10.37 1.78
N LEU A 74 2.85 -9.08 1.43
CA LEU A 74 3.69 -8.37 0.49
C LEU A 74 5.13 -8.28 1.00
N LYS A 75 6.09 -8.73 0.19
CA LYS A 75 7.53 -8.66 0.50
C LYS A 75 8.21 -7.41 -0.06
N SER A 76 7.65 -6.86 -1.12
CA SER A 76 8.09 -5.63 -1.78
C SER A 76 6.90 -4.94 -2.46
N LEU A 77 7.14 -3.74 -2.99
CA LEU A 77 6.21 -3.05 -3.89
C LEU A 77 6.88 -2.87 -5.26
N PRO A 78 6.12 -2.92 -6.36
CA PRO A 78 6.65 -2.61 -7.67
C PRO A 78 7.10 -1.13 -7.71
N PRO A 79 8.21 -0.79 -8.40
CA PRO A 79 8.63 0.60 -8.56
C PRO A 79 7.58 1.50 -9.21
N THR A 80 6.66 0.91 -9.99
CA THR A 80 5.53 1.60 -10.62
C THR A 80 4.52 2.15 -9.62
N ILE A 81 4.56 1.76 -8.34
CA ILE A 81 3.71 2.38 -7.31
C ILE A 81 3.88 3.91 -7.28
N ALA A 82 5.08 4.39 -7.61
CA ALA A 82 5.42 5.80 -7.71
C ALA A 82 4.73 6.54 -8.88
N GLN A 83 4.05 5.83 -9.78
CA GLN A 83 3.28 6.40 -10.88
C GLN A 83 1.85 6.78 -10.46
N LEU A 84 1.41 6.41 -9.25
CA LEU A 84 0.11 6.80 -8.69
C LEU A 84 0.13 8.28 -8.26
N LYS A 85 0.08 9.18 -9.25
CA LYS A 85 0.24 10.63 -9.05
C LYS A 85 -0.84 11.26 -8.17
N SER A 86 -2.02 10.67 -8.08
CA SER A 86 -3.12 11.15 -7.25
C SER A 86 -3.16 10.55 -5.84
N LEU A 87 -2.24 9.64 -5.50
CA LEU A 87 -2.31 8.89 -4.25
C LEU A 87 -2.05 9.79 -3.04
N ARG A 88 -3.00 9.75 -2.10
CA ARG A 88 -2.97 10.51 -0.84
C ARG A 88 -2.78 9.61 0.36
N SER A 89 -3.28 8.37 0.30
CA SER A 89 -3.19 7.41 1.40
C SER A 89 -2.75 6.04 0.90
N LEU A 90 -1.70 5.49 1.51
CA LEU A 90 -1.16 4.17 1.23
C LEU A 90 -1.01 3.39 2.54
N ALA A 91 -1.88 2.40 2.75
CA ALA A 91 -1.86 1.54 3.93
C ALA A 91 -1.16 0.22 3.63
N LEU A 92 -0.03 -0.04 4.29
CA LEU A 92 0.81 -1.23 4.10
C LEU A 92 1.15 -1.93 5.43
N HIS A 93 0.56 -1.51 6.54
CA HIS A 93 0.85 -2.11 7.84
C HIS A 93 0.50 -3.59 7.88
N ARG A 94 1.19 -4.36 8.73
CA ARG A 94 1.04 -5.82 8.85
C ARG A 94 1.27 -6.52 7.49
N ASN A 95 2.46 -6.35 6.94
CA ASN A 95 2.96 -7.05 5.76
C ASN A 95 4.38 -7.59 6.02
N CYS A 96 5.01 -8.15 5.00
CA CYS A 96 6.36 -8.71 5.05
C CYS A 96 7.40 -7.81 4.37
N LEU A 97 7.16 -6.50 4.26
CA LEU A 97 8.02 -5.58 3.52
C LEU A 97 9.38 -5.42 4.20
N THR A 98 10.46 -5.70 3.47
CA THR A 98 11.85 -5.51 3.94
C THR A 98 12.49 -4.23 3.40
N THR A 99 11.87 -3.62 2.38
CA THR A 99 12.32 -2.42 1.69
C THR A 99 11.12 -1.76 0.98
N LEU A 100 11.27 -0.47 0.66
CA LEU A 100 10.39 0.24 -0.26
C LEU A 100 11.17 0.60 -1.53
N PRO A 101 10.54 0.60 -2.71
CA PRO A 101 11.19 1.06 -3.93
C PRO A 101 11.65 2.51 -3.75
N PRO A 102 12.91 2.88 -4.11
CA PRO A 102 13.42 4.24 -3.96
C PRO A 102 12.54 5.31 -4.63
N GLN A 103 11.81 4.92 -5.68
CA GLN A 103 10.91 5.78 -6.43
C GLN A 103 9.71 6.25 -5.60
N ILE A 104 9.41 5.65 -4.44
CA ILE A 104 8.28 6.05 -3.59
C ILE A 104 8.32 7.53 -3.18
N VAL A 105 9.52 8.13 -3.14
CA VAL A 105 9.73 9.58 -2.92
C VAL A 105 9.08 10.47 -3.99
N LYS A 106 8.68 9.91 -5.13
CA LYS A 106 7.97 10.64 -6.21
C LYS A 106 6.48 10.83 -5.93
N LEU A 107 5.92 10.17 -4.91
CA LEU A 107 4.53 10.33 -4.49
C LEU A 107 4.30 11.66 -3.75
N ARG A 108 4.36 12.77 -4.48
CA ARG A 108 4.37 14.14 -3.93
C ARG A 108 3.11 14.54 -3.16
N TYR A 109 1.99 13.86 -3.40
CA TYR A 109 0.70 14.13 -2.75
C TYR A 109 0.36 13.13 -1.65
N LEU A 110 1.26 12.19 -1.34
CA LEU A 110 1.05 11.22 -0.28
C LEU A 110 1.04 11.93 1.07
N MET A 111 -0.09 11.85 1.75
CA MET A 111 -0.33 12.47 3.06
C MET A 111 -0.21 11.44 4.18
N GLU A 112 -0.56 10.19 3.90
CA GLU A 112 -0.56 9.09 4.86
C GLU A 112 0.14 7.87 4.27
N LEU A 113 1.16 7.38 4.96
CA LEU A 113 1.88 6.15 4.65
C LEU A 113 2.00 5.31 5.92
N SER A 114 1.34 4.15 5.95
CA SER A 114 1.34 3.27 7.11
C SER A 114 2.20 2.04 6.85
N LEU A 115 3.28 1.88 7.62
CA LEU A 115 4.27 0.79 7.45
C LEU A 115 4.44 -0.07 8.71
N ARG A 116 3.70 0.22 9.80
CA ARG A 116 3.83 -0.47 11.08
C ARG A 116 3.72 -1.99 10.90
N ASN A 117 4.45 -2.74 11.72
CA ASN A 117 4.48 -4.21 11.66
C ASN A 117 4.93 -4.72 10.28
N ASN A 118 6.00 -4.14 9.75
CA ASN A 118 6.78 -4.68 8.65
C ASN A 118 8.25 -4.85 9.10
N PRO A 119 8.98 -5.85 8.58
CA PRO A 119 10.40 -6.02 8.85
C PRO A 119 11.26 -4.77 8.63
N LEU A 120 10.95 -3.95 7.62
CA LEU A 120 11.68 -2.70 7.34
C LEU A 120 11.63 -1.69 8.50
N VAL A 121 10.49 -1.60 9.19
CA VAL A 121 10.32 -0.68 10.31
C VAL A 121 11.05 -1.22 11.54
N MET A 122 10.98 -2.52 11.77
CA MET A 122 11.73 -3.17 12.86
C MET A 122 13.24 -3.04 12.66
N ARG A 123 13.73 -3.19 11.43
CA ARG A 123 15.13 -2.96 11.10
C ARG A 123 15.51 -1.50 11.35
N PHE A 124 14.70 -0.56 10.87
CA PHE A 124 14.95 0.86 11.11
C PHE A 124 15.01 1.22 12.61
N ILE A 125 14.05 0.74 13.40
CA ILE A 125 14.05 0.97 14.87
C ILE A 125 15.30 0.34 15.52
N ARG A 126 15.66 -0.89 15.12
CA ARG A 126 16.88 -1.55 15.61
C ARG A 126 18.11 -0.72 15.28
N ASP A 127 18.27 -0.28 14.05
CA ASP A 127 19.41 0.52 13.60
C ASP A 127 19.48 1.85 14.38
N MET A 128 18.34 2.49 14.66
CA MET A 128 18.25 3.69 15.49
C MET A 128 18.64 3.47 16.97
N MET A 129 18.44 2.27 17.52
CA MET A 129 18.85 1.98 18.90
C MET A 129 20.37 1.93 19.08
N TYR A 130 21.13 1.80 17.98
CA TYR A 130 22.59 1.68 18.00
C TYR A 130 23.33 2.93 17.48
N ASP A 131 22.65 3.89 16.82
CA ASP A 131 23.27 5.15 16.33
C ASP A 131 22.25 6.32 16.27
N VAL A 132 22.32 7.25 17.23
CA VAL A 132 21.18 8.13 17.63
C VAL A 132 21.15 9.56 17.02
N PRO A 133 22.24 10.32 16.82
CA PRO A 133 22.08 11.77 16.58
C PRO A 133 21.66 12.19 15.16
N SER A 134 22.09 11.49 14.11
CA SER A 134 21.91 11.93 12.71
C SER A 134 20.61 11.44 12.06
N LEU A 135 19.97 10.42 12.61
CA LEU A 135 18.77 9.78 12.06
C LEU A 135 17.44 10.36 12.57
N MET A 136 17.44 11.02 13.74
CA MET A 136 16.28 11.80 14.24
C MET A 136 15.87 12.89 13.24
N GLU A 137 16.85 13.54 12.60
CA GLU A 137 16.64 14.61 11.63
C GLU A 137 16.06 14.09 10.30
N LEU A 138 16.34 12.82 9.96
CA LEU A 138 15.83 12.14 8.77
C LEU A 138 14.45 11.49 9.03
N ALA A 139 14.20 11.02 10.26
CA ALA A 139 12.89 10.60 10.73
C ALA A 139 11.89 11.77 10.80
N ALA A 140 12.34 12.94 11.26
CA ALA A 140 11.56 14.19 11.27
C ALA A 140 11.19 14.68 9.86
N ARG A 141 12.00 14.35 8.85
CA ARG A 141 11.75 14.71 7.44
C ARG A 141 10.93 13.69 6.66
N SER A 142 10.93 12.40 7.05
CA SER A 142 10.30 11.34 6.26
C SER A 142 8.89 10.96 6.70
N ILE A 143 8.45 11.39 7.89
CA ILE A 143 7.13 11.03 8.40
C ILE A 143 6.54 12.24 9.09
N LYS A 144 5.45 12.79 8.56
CA LYS A 144 4.47 13.48 9.40
C LYS A 144 4.00 12.48 10.45
N LEU A 145 4.69 12.44 11.58
CA LEU A 145 4.36 11.69 12.79
C LEU A 145 3.07 12.21 13.46
N ASN A 146 2.21 12.94 12.76
CA ASN A 146 1.04 13.60 13.33
C ASN A 146 -0.14 12.66 13.63
N LYS A 147 0.03 11.34 13.52
CA LYS A 147 -1.00 10.36 13.96
C LYS A 147 -0.41 9.05 14.52
N LEU A 148 0.73 9.10 15.22
CA LEU A 148 0.97 8.08 16.24
C LEU A 148 0.10 8.44 17.45
N HIS A 149 -1.18 8.03 17.42
CA HIS A 149 -1.86 7.77 18.67
C HIS A 149 -1.17 6.54 19.27
N TYR A 150 -0.18 6.79 20.14
CA TYR A 150 0.09 5.89 21.25
C TYR A 150 -1.11 6.00 22.17
N ILE A 151 -2.01 5.04 22.06
CA ILE A 151 -2.99 4.76 23.10
C ILE A 151 -2.85 3.26 23.35
N ASP A 152 -2.73 2.95 24.63
CA ASP A 152 -2.59 1.62 25.22
C ASP A 152 -3.61 0.60 24.71
#